data_AF-A0A9E4ED41-F1
#
_entry.id   AF-A0A9E4ED41-F1
#
_cell.length_a   1.000
_cell.length_b   1.000
_cell.length_c   1.000
_cell.angle_alpha   90.00
_cell.angle_beta   90.00
_cell.angle_gamma   90.00
#
_symmetry.space_group_name_H-M   'P 1'
#
loop_
_entity.id
_entity.type
_entity.pdbx_description
1 polymer ?
#
loop_
_entity_poly.entity_id
_entity_poly.type
_entity_poly.pdbx_seq_one_letter_code
_entity_poly.pdbx_strand_id
1 'polypeptide(L)'
;MKEKQRIARFHQYAVETKIWRGNSRYQAGKKQLAAYLKVEGATEGYSVVFDHRQDPEPRRETETIDAVTVRSYVIPVVQGRPSDERLPDA
;
A
#
# COMPACT_ATOMS: atom_id res chain seq x y z
N MET A 1 -39.40 -6.91 23.68
CA MET A 1 -38.34 -5.94 23.31
C MET A 1 -37.03 -6.71 23.18
N LYS A 2 -36.37 -6.72 22.01
CA LYS A 2 -35.08 -7.39 21.82
C LYS A 2 -33.99 -6.33 21.80
N GLU A 3 -33.13 -6.38 22.80
CA GLU A 3 -31.93 -5.57 22.95
C GLU A 3 -31.05 -5.70 21.71
N LYS A 4 -30.85 -4.59 20.98
CA LYS A 4 -29.91 -4.55 19.85
C LYS A 4 -28.50 -4.63 20.43
N GLN A 5 -27.89 -5.80 20.34
CA GLN A 5 -26.45 -5.98 20.58
C GLN A 5 -25.70 -5.00 19.66
N ARG A 6 -25.22 -3.86 20.18
CA ARG A 6 -24.26 -3.01 19.48
C ARG A 6 -22.95 -3.79 19.47
N ILE A 7 -22.72 -4.55 18.40
CA ILE A 7 -21.43 -5.16 18.13
C ILE A 7 -20.45 -3.99 17.98
N ALA A 8 -19.50 -3.87 18.91
CA ALA A 8 -18.39 -2.95 18.76
C ALA A 8 -17.61 -3.37 17.50
N ARG A 9 -17.76 -2.62 16.41
CA ARG A 9 -16.92 -2.79 15.22
C ARG A 9 -15.55 -2.24 15.56
N PHE A 10 -14.58 -3.13 15.78
CA PHE A 10 -13.17 -2.77 15.77
C PHE A 10 -12.85 -2.06 14.45
N HIS A 11 -12.03 -1.00 14.51
CA HIS A 11 -11.53 -0.38 13.29
C HIS A 11 -10.62 -1.38 12.57
N GLN A 12 -11.00 -1.73 11.35
CA GLN A 12 -10.25 -2.63 10.50
C GLN A 12 -9.42 -1.80 9.52
N TYR A 13 -8.15 -2.20 9.39
CA TYR A 13 -7.23 -1.59 8.45
C TYR A 13 -6.75 -2.66 7.48
N ALA A 14 -6.78 -2.34 6.18
CA ALA A 14 -6.13 -3.16 5.16
C ALA A 14 -4.79 -2.53 4.78
N VAL A 15 -3.74 -3.35 4.71
CA VAL A 15 -2.43 -2.95 4.20
C VAL A 15 -2.13 -3.81 2.99
N GLU A 16 -1.88 -3.17 1.84
CA GLU A 16 -1.52 -3.86 0.60
C GLU A 16 -0.09 -3.49 0.20
N THR A 17 0.75 -4.51 0.00
CA THR A 17 2.13 -4.33 -0.46
C THR A 17 2.29 -4.63 -1.94
N LYS A 18 3.02 -3.79 -2.68
CA LYS A 18 3.33 -3.99 -4.10
C LYS A 18 4.78 -3.60 -4.41
N ILE A 19 5.28 -4.04 -5.57
CA ILE A 19 6.51 -3.52 -6.18
C ILE A 19 6.14 -2.45 -7.21
N TRP A 20 6.91 -1.36 -7.26
CA TRP A 20 6.74 -0.32 -8.27
C TRP A 20 6.95 -0.89 -9.67
N ARG A 21 5.95 -0.72 -10.54
CA ARG A 21 5.96 -1.19 -11.94
C ARG A 21 5.42 -0.12 -12.90
N GLY A 22 5.50 1.15 -12.49
CA GLY A 22 5.03 2.30 -13.27
C GLY A 22 3.69 2.88 -12.80
N ASN A 23 3.43 4.13 -13.23
CA ASN A 23 2.31 4.92 -12.74
C ASN A 23 0.93 4.29 -13.02
N SER A 24 0.73 3.68 -14.20
CA SER A 24 -0.55 3.04 -14.52
C SER A 24 -0.92 1.92 -13.52
N ARG A 25 0.03 1.05 -13.18
CA ARG A 25 -0.17 -0.03 -12.19
C ARG A 25 -0.33 0.52 -10.78
N TYR A 26 0.35 1.62 -10.46
CA TYR A 26 0.18 2.32 -9.19
C TYR A 26 -1.25 2.83 -9.02
N GLN A 27 -1.77 3.57 -10.02
CA GLN A 27 -3.14 4.08 -10.00
C GLN A 27 -4.19 2.95 -10.00
N ALA A 28 -3.97 1.89 -10.79
CA ALA A 28 -4.84 0.72 -10.79
C ALA A 28 -4.85 0.00 -9.42
N GLY A 29 -3.69 -0.10 -8.76
CA GLY A 29 -3.57 -0.67 -7.42
C GLY A 29 -4.38 0.10 -6.37
N LYS A 30 -4.35 1.44 -6.39
CA LYS A 30 -5.16 2.26 -5.47
C LYS A 30 -6.66 2.04 -5.67
N LYS A 31 -7.13 1.93 -6.93
CA LYS A 31 -8.52 1.64 -7.25
C LYS A 31 -8.94 0.24 -6.77
N GLN A 32 -8.08 -0.75 -6.94
CA GLN A 32 -8.31 -2.10 -6.44
C GLN A 32 -8.43 -2.12 -4.90
N LEU A 33 -7.52 -1.45 -4.19
CA LEU A 33 -7.58 -1.33 -2.74
C LEU A 33 -8.87 -0.63 -2.27
N ALA A 34 -9.26 0.46 -2.93
CA ALA A 34 -10.49 1.16 -2.61
C ALA A 34 -11.74 0.27 -2.78
N ALA A 35 -11.78 -0.53 -3.87
CA ALA A 35 -12.85 -1.50 -4.08
C ALA A 35 -12.87 -2.60 -3.01
N TYR A 36 -11.70 -3.06 -2.57
CA TYR A 36 -11.59 -4.04 -1.49
C TYR A 36 -12.10 -3.48 -0.15
N LEU A 37 -11.65 -2.28 0.24
CA LEU A 37 -12.09 -1.62 1.47
C LEU A 37 -13.62 -1.47 1.55
N LYS A 38 -14.27 -1.14 0.43
CA LYS A 38 -15.72 -1.08 0.35
C LYS A 38 -16.40 -2.40 0.66
N VAL A 39 -15.91 -3.50 0.09
CA VAL A 39 -16.46 -4.84 0.30
C VAL A 39 -16.34 -5.25 1.77
N GLU A 40 -15.22 -4.94 2.40
CA GLU A 40 -14.97 -5.22 3.82
C GLU A 40 -15.68 -4.23 4.77
N GLY A 41 -16.27 -3.15 4.25
CA GLY A 41 -16.88 -2.10 5.05
C GLY A 41 -15.87 -1.30 5.89
N ALA A 42 -14.61 -1.25 5.44
CA ALA A 42 -13.54 -0.46 6.01
C ALA A 42 -13.51 0.94 5.37
N THR A 43 -13.14 1.95 6.15
CA THR A 43 -13.09 3.35 5.69
C THR A 43 -11.71 3.81 5.28
N GLU A 44 -10.66 3.07 5.66
CA GLU A 44 -9.27 3.46 5.47
C GLU A 44 -8.39 2.23 5.14
N GLY A 45 -7.46 2.41 4.20
CA GLY A 45 -6.43 1.43 3.88
C GLY A 45 -5.11 2.06 3.46
N TYR A 46 -4.07 1.24 3.48
CA TYR A 46 -2.69 1.65 3.26
C TYR A 46 -2.09 0.87 2.08
N SER A 47 -1.60 1.59 1.07
CA SER A 47 -0.81 1.01 -0.02
C SER A 47 0.67 1.28 0.24
N VAL A 48 1.47 0.22 0.35
CA VAL A 48 2.93 0.31 0.51
C VAL A 48 3.59 -0.25 -0.74
N VAL A 49 4.32 0.59 -1.46
CA VAL A 49 4.93 0.24 -2.75
C VAL A 49 6.45 0.33 -2.63
N PHE A 50 7.12 -0.79 -2.84
CA PHE A 50 8.57 -0.88 -2.84
C PHE A 50 9.13 -0.49 -4.21
N ASP A 51 9.97 0.55 -4.25
CA ASP A 51 10.58 1.06 -5.48
C ASP A 51 12.04 0.64 -5.59
N HIS A 52 12.31 -0.23 -6.56
CA HIS A 52 13.65 -0.75 -6.87
C HIS A 52 14.27 -0.06 -8.09
N ARG A 53 13.73 1.08 -8.56
CA ARG A 53 14.37 1.88 -9.60
C ARG A 53 15.73 2.38 -9.11
N GLN A 54 16.67 2.58 -10.05
CA GLN A 54 17.97 3.17 -9.73
C GLN A 54 17.84 4.60 -9.18
N ASP A 55 16.87 5.34 -9.71
CA ASP A 55 16.46 6.66 -9.22
C ASP A 55 15.00 6.57 -8.76
N PRO A 56 14.75 6.09 -7.52
CA PRO A 56 13.42 5.96 -6.98
C PRO A 56 12.89 7.33 -6.56
N GLU A 57 11.58 7.52 -6.68
CA GLU A 57 10.92 8.74 -6.24
C GLU A 57 10.07 8.40 -5.02
N PRO A 58 10.48 8.75 -3.79
CA PRO A 58 9.68 8.55 -2.61
C PRO A 58 8.38 9.34 -2.71
N ARG A 59 7.26 8.71 -2.37
CA ARG A 59 5.94 9.36 -2.40
C ARG A 59 5.18 9.09 -1.13
N ARG A 60 4.45 10.11 -0.68
CA ARG A 60 3.43 9.99 0.36
C ARG A 60 2.21 10.78 -0.10
N GLU A 61 1.11 10.07 -0.32
CA GLU A 61 -0.14 10.67 -0.79
C GLU A 61 -1.32 10.10 -0.02
N THR A 62 -2.38 10.91 0.11
CA THR A 62 -3.66 10.50 0.66
C THR A 62 -4.72 10.89 -0.33
N GLU A 63 -5.55 9.94 -0.73
CA GLU A 63 -6.64 10.15 -1.65
C GLU A 63 -7.93 9.57 -1.11
N THR A 64 -9.03 10.29 -1.32
CA THR A 64 -10.37 9.75 -1.15
C THR A 64 -10.80 9.17 -2.49
N ILE A 65 -10.87 7.85 -2.57
CA ILE A 65 -11.36 7.14 -3.75
C ILE A 65 -12.67 6.53 -3.31
N ASP A 66 -13.77 6.87 -3.99
CA ASP A 66 -14.99 6.12 -3.81
C ASP A 66 -15.54 6.15 -2.35
N ALA A 67 -15.34 7.27 -1.66
CA ALA A 67 -15.69 7.51 -0.25
C ALA A 67 -14.87 6.72 0.80
N VAL A 68 -13.83 6.01 0.39
CA VAL A 68 -12.82 5.43 1.29
C VAL A 68 -11.49 6.18 1.17
N THR A 69 -10.72 6.22 2.26
CA THR A 69 -9.41 6.87 2.29
C THR A 69 -8.32 5.84 1.98
N VAL A 70 -7.50 6.12 0.97
CA VAL A 70 -6.29 5.36 0.65
C VAL A 70 -5.09 6.23 0.94
N ARG A 71 -4.21 5.76 1.83
CA ARG A 71 -2.89 6.36 2.05
C ARG A 71 -1.84 5.54 1.34
N SER A 72 -1.06 6.17 0.48
CA SER A 72 -0.04 5.49 -0.30
C SER A 72 1.36 5.94 0.09
N TYR A 73 2.26 4.97 0.18
CA TYR A 73 3.68 5.16 0.44
C TYR A 73 4.46 4.48 -0.68
N VAL A 74 5.29 5.23 -1.40
CA VAL A 74 6.30 4.68 -2.30
C VAL A 74 7.64 4.79 -1.58
N ILE A 75 8.23 3.64 -1.24
CA ILE A 75 9.41 3.52 -0.40
C ILE A 75 10.56 2.97 -1.24
N PRO A 76 11.66 3.72 -1.40
CA PRO A 76 12.88 3.20 -2.02
C PRO A 76 13.40 1.96 -1.31
N VAL A 77 13.80 0.95 -2.08
CA VAL A 77 14.54 -0.18 -1.55
C VAL A 77 16.04 0.09 -1.68
N VAL A 78 16.69 0.34 -0.55
CA VAL A 78 18.12 0.70 -0.46
C VAL A 78 19.03 -0.54 -0.40
N GLN A 79 18.45 -1.75 -0.39
CA GLN A 79 19.23 -2.97 -0.35
C GLN A 79 19.97 -3.17 -1.68
N GLY A 80 21.31 -3.11 -1.63
CA GLY A 80 22.18 -3.46 -2.75
C GLY A 80 21.97 -4.90 -3.19
N ARG A 81 22.24 -5.22 -4.45
CA ARG A 81 22.21 -6.62 -4.87
C ARG A 81 23.40 -7.32 -4.23
N PRO A 82 23.26 -8.53 -3.69
CA PRO A 82 24.40 -9.30 -3.18
C PRO A 82 25.52 -9.48 -4.23
N SER A 83 25.18 -9.45 -5.52
CA SER A 83 26.12 -9.50 -6.63
C SER A 83 26.96 -8.23 -6.83
N ASP A 84 26.55 -7.11 -6.24
CA ASP A 84 27.28 -5.84 -6.30
C ASP A 84 28.41 -5.81 -5.26
N GLU A 85 28.39 -6.74 -4.29
CA GLU A 85 29.48 -6.98 -3.36
C GLU A 85 30.59 -7.76 -4.09
N ARG A 86 31.53 -7.03 -4.69
CA ARG A 86 32.74 -7.63 -5.25
C ARG A 86 33.53 -8.25 -4.10
N LEU A 87 33.50 -9.58 -4.00
CA LEU A 87 34.42 -10.32 -3.14
C LEU A 87 35.85 -9.88 -3.49
N PRO A 88 36.70 -9.53 -2.52
CA PRO A 88 38.09 -9.19 -2.80
C PRO A 88 38.75 -10.38 -3.50
N ASP A 89 39.50 -10.10 -4.58
CA ASP A 89 40.22 -11.12 -5.35
C ASP A 89 41.15 -11.88 -4.38
N ALA A 90 40.94 -13.20 -4.24
CA ALA A 90 41.66 -14.10 -3.35
C ALA A 90 43.03 -14.51 -3.88
#